data_AF-A0A4R0D1D4-F1
#
_entry.id   AF-A0A4R0D1D4-F1
#
_cell.length_a   1.000
_cell.length_b   1.000
_cell.length_c   1.000
_cell.angle_alpha   90.00
_cell.angle_beta   90.00
_cell.angle_gamma   90.00
#
_symmetry.space_group_name_H-M   'P 1'
#
loop_
_entity.id
_entity.type
_entity.pdbx_description
1 polymer ?
#
loop_
_entity_poly.entity_id
_entity_poly.type
_entity_poly.pdbx_seq_one_letter_code
_entity_poly.pdbx_strand_id
1 'polypeptide(L)'
;MNSTKFKSICEMLFGRSWQAQVADYLMISRKTVSSWIERGSIPAWVEKEIEPLVIRRAKESQFALESLDMSEDDFYHNQAILNGEVFHYDADRYNFEDIKQFIENQKWTVLDSAKYQIREKLSLESVLQWVEDCMLSENDIASYLERNDAALDDIYEIQNLRGDACNDVKSDIEIIYDKIKK
;
A
#
# COMPACT_ATOMS: atom_id res chain seq x y z
N MET A 1 -0.23 21.95 5.58
CA MET A 1 1.21 21.80 5.93
C MET A 1 2.08 22.94 5.36
N ASN A 2 3.11 23.43 6.09
CA ASN A 2 4.07 24.44 5.56
C ASN A 2 5.27 23.78 4.85
N SER A 3 6.01 24.54 4.03
CA SER A 3 7.09 24.00 3.19
C SER A 3 8.25 23.40 3.98
N THR A 4 8.60 23.95 5.15
CA THR A 4 9.68 23.42 6.01
C THR A 4 9.33 22.05 6.59
N LYS A 5 8.11 21.89 7.12
CA LYS A 5 7.62 20.60 7.63
C LYS A 5 7.54 19.57 6.51
N PHE A 6 6.98 19.96 5.36
CA PHE A 6 6.87 19.07 4.20
C PHE A 6 8.24 18.58 3.74
N LYS A 7 9.21 19.48 3.57
CA LYS A 7 10.59 19.12 3.21
C LYS A 7 11.18 18.12 4.20
N SER A 8 11.10 18.41 5.51
CA SER A 8 11.67 17.54 6.54
C SER A 8 11.06 16.14 6.52
N ILE A 9 9.73 16.04 6.38
CA ILE A 9 9.03 14.75 6.30
C ILE A 9 9.49 13.99 5.04
N CYS A 10 9.48 14.64 3.88
CA CYS A 10 9.86 13.97 2.63
C CYS A 10 11.34 13.55 2.61
N GLU A 11 12.24 14.33 3.22
CA GLU A 11 13.64 13.95 3.42
C GLU A 11 13.79 12.70 4.29
N MET A 12 12.94 12.54 5.32
CA MET A 12 12.91 11.31 6.12
C MET A 12 12.37 10.12 5.34
N LEU A 13 11.31 10.30 4.54
CA LEU A 13 10.68 9.22 3.79
C LEU A 13 11.52 8.71 2.61
N PHE A 14 12.23 9.61 1.93
CA PHE A 14 12.82 9.34 0.62
C PHE A 14 14.32 9.70 0.53
N GLY A 15 14.90 10.22 1.61
CA GLY A 15 16.30 10.62 1.66
C GLY A 15 16.64 11.79 0.74
N ARG A 16 17.87 11.79 0.20
CA ARG A 16 18.43 12.92 -0.58
C ARG A 16 17.70 13.20 -1.89
N SER A 17 16.98 12.22 -2.43
CA SER A 17 16.27 12.32 -3.71
C SER A 17 14.78 12.60 -3.54
N TRP A 18 14.37 13.11 -2.37
CA TRP A 18 12.96 13.21 -1.99
C TRP A 18 12.07 13.95 -2.99
N GLN A 19 12.55 15.02 -3.65
CA GLN A 19 11.71 15.78 -4.60
C GLN A 19 11.30 14.94 -5.81
N ALA A 20 12.19 14.08 -6.29
CA ALA A 20 11.89 13.18 -7.40
C ALA A 20 10.92 12.09 -6.92
N GLN A 21 11.21 11.45 -5.79
CA GLN A 21 10.39 10.36 -5.28
C GLN A 21 8.99 10.80 -4.82
N VAL A 22 8.85 12.01 -4.27
CA VAL A 22 7.53 12.61 -3.98
C VAL A 22 6.76 12.87 -5.26
N ALA A 23 7.42 13.44 -6.28
CA ALA A 23 6.77 13.71 -7.55
C ALA A 23 6.28 12.41 -8.20
N ASP A 24 7.11 11.37 -8.13
CA ASP A 24 6.78 10.03 -8.56
C ASP A 24 5.56 9.51 -7.76
N TYR A 25 5.64 9.46 -6.43
CA TYR A 25 4.58 8.94 -5.56
C TYR A 25 3.22 9.63 -5.78
N LEU A 26 3.24 10.95 -5.97
CA LEU A 26 2.05 11.77 -6.23
C LEU A 26 1.63 11.80 -7.71
N MET A 27 2.41 11.16 -8.60
CA MET A 27 2.19 11.10 -10.05
C MET A 27 2.08 12.49 -10.70
N ILE A 28 3.00 13.38 -10.35
CA ILE A 28 3.11 14.74 -10.88
C ILE A 28 4.53 15.03 -11.37
N SER A 29 4.72 16.17 -12.03
CA SER A 29 6.07 16.59 -12.43
C SER A 29 6.91 17.01 -11.21
N ARG A 30 8.22 16.68 -11.24
CA ARG A 30 9.19 17.21 -10.25
C ARG A 30 9.22 18.74 -10.20
N LYS A 31 9.00 19.42 -11.32
CA LYS A 31 8.94 20.89 -11.38
C LYS A 31 7.81 21.45 -10.52
N THR A 32 6.69 20.72 -10.45
CA THR A 32 5.54 21.07 -9.62
C THR A 32 5.94 21.08 -8.14
N VAL A 33 6.63 20.03 -7.67
CA VAL A 33 7.13 19.94 -6.30
C VAL A 33 8.12 21.07 -5.98
N SER A 34 9.07 21.34 -6.88
CA SER A 34 10.01 22.46 -6.71
C SER A 34 9.29 23.80 -6.56
N SER A 35 8.27 24.05 -7.38
CA SER A 35 7.50 25.30 -7.34
C SER A 35 6.77 25.52 -6.02
N TRP A 36 6.31 24.46 -5.35
CA TRP A 36 5.66 24.56 -4.03
C TRP A 36 6.63 25.03 -2.96
N ILE A 37 7.87 24.53 -3.02
CA ILE A 37 8.94 24.92 -2.09
C ILE A 37 9.34 26.37 -2.30
N GLU A 38 9.54 26.80 -3.55
CA GLU A 38 9.87 28.18 -3.91
C GLU A 38 8.78 29.17 -3.45
N ARG A 39 7.51 28.79 -3.60
CA ARG A 39 6.36 29.61 -3.17
C ARG A 39 6.07 29.52 -1.67
N GLY A 40 6.69 28.57 -0.96
CA GLY A 40 6.43 28.30 0.45
C GLY A 40 5.03 27.76 0.74
N SER A 41 4.32 27.23 -0.26
CA SER A 41 2.92 26.82 -0.16
C SER A 41 2.70 25.43 -0.74
N ILE A 42 2.23 24.52 0.11
CA ILE A 42 1.94 23.12 -0.25
C ILE A 42 0.42 22.94 -0.36
N PRO A 43 -0.12 22.37 -1.45
CA PRO A 43 -1.55 22.11 -1.58
C PRO A 43 -2.08 21.21 -0.47
N ALA A 44 -3.28 21.50 0.05
CA ALA A 44 -3.86 20.76 1.17
C ALA A 44 -4.10 19.27 0.88
N TRP A 45 -4.35 18.91 -0.38
CA TRP A 45 -4.55 17.50 -0.77
C TRP A 45 -3.27 16.67 -0.61
N VAL A 46 -2.08 17.28 -0.70
CA VAL A 46 -0.80 16.57 -0.53
C VAL A 46 -0.68 15.99 0.87
N GLU A 47 -1.21 16.68 1.87
CA GLU A 47 -1.20 16.21 3.27
C GLU A 47 -1.96 14.88 3.41
N LYS A 48 -3.11 14.76 2.74
CA LYS A 48 -3.93 13.54 2.73
C LYS A 48 -3.24 12.34 2.05
N GLU A 49 -2.32 12.60 1.13
CA GLU A 49 -1.57 11.56 0.40
C GLU A 49 -0.29 11.16 1.14
N ILE A 50 0.35 12.10 1.84
CA ILE A 50 1.61 11.88 2.55
C ILE A 50 1.38 11.25 3.92
N GLU A 51 0.32 11.59 4.63
CA GLU A 51 0.04 11.04 5.97
C GLU A 51 -0.04 9.50 5.98
N PRO A 52 -0.80 8.82 5.09
CA PRO A 52 -0.81 7.37 5.02
C PRO A 52 0.57 6.77 4.72
N LEU A 53 1.37 7.44 3.87
CA LEU A 53 2.73 7.00 3.57
C LEU A 53 3.66 7.11 4.79
N VAL A 54 3.53 8.17 5.60
CA VAL A 54 4.31 8.32 6.84
C VAL A 54 3.97 7.20 7.81
N ILE A 55 2.68 6.90 7.99
CA ILE A 55 2.20 5.81 8.85
C ILE A 55 2.79 4.47 8.37
N ARG A 56 2.73 4.22 7.06
CA ARG A 56 3.30 3.02 6.44
C ARG A 56 4.81 2.90 6.70
N ARG A 57 5.59 3.95 6.43
CA ARG A 57 7.05 3.92 6.65
C ARG A 57 7.43 3.77 8.12
N ALA A 58 6.60 4.28 9.04
CA ALA A 58 6.79 4.05 10.47
C ALA A 58 6.60 2.57 10.83
N LYS A 59 5.54 1.92 10.34
CA LYS A 59 5.31 0.47 10.50
C LYS A 59 6.49 -0.35 9.96
N GLU A 60 6.95 -0.04 8.74
CA GLU A 60 8.09 -0.74 8.12
C GLU A 60 9.41 -0.55 8.89
N SER A 61 9.66 0.65 9.39
CA SER A 61 10.86 0.95 10.18
C SER A 61 10.84 0.22 11.52
N GLN A 62 9.66 0.15 12.15
CA GLN A 62 9.46 -0.59 13.39
C GLN A 62 9.69 -2.08 13.18
N PHE A 63 9.09 -2.66 12.13
CA PHE A 63 9.33 -4.05 11.75
C PHE A 63 10.82 -4.33 11.50
N ALA A 64 11.52 -3.45 10.77
CA ALA A 64 12.95 -3.62 10.50
C ALA A 64 13.81 -3.60 11.78
N LEU A 65 13.42 -2.80 12.79
CA LEU A 65 14.08 -2.77 14.09
C LEU A 65 13.83 -4.07 14.86
N GLU A 66 12.56 -4.51 14.94
CA GLU A 66 12.18 -5.73 15.65
C GLU A 66 12.78 -6.99 15.01
N SER A 67 12.89 -7.00 13.67
CA SER A 67 13.46 -8.11 12.88
C SER A 67 14.90 -8.46 13.27
N LEU A 68 15.64 -7.55 13.93
CA LEU A 68 17.01 -7.81 14.34
C LEU A 68 17.11 -8.95 15.38
N ASP A 69 16.06 -9.15 16.17
CA ASP A 69 16.00 -10.12 17.26
C ASP A 69 14.93 -11.22 17.02
N MET A 70 14.23 -11.20 15.88
CA MET A 70 13.18 -12.18 15.55
C MET A 70 13.76 -13.54 15.18
N SER A 71 12.98 -14.60 15.46
CA SER A 71 13.22 -15.90 14.86
C SER A 71 12.93 -15.87 13.35
N GLU A 72 13.49 -16.81 12.60
CA GLU A 72 13.28 -16.90 11.15
C GLU A 72 11.80 -17.11 10.80
N ASP A 73 11.10 -17.97 11.55
CA ASP A 73 9.67 -18.24 11.35
C ASP A 73 8.80 -17.00 11.66
N ASP A 74 9.10 -16.28 12.75
CA ASP A 74 8.38 -15.05 13.09
C ASP A 74 8.66 -13.93 12.07
N PHE A 75 9.89 -13.86 11.56
CA PHE A 75 10.25 -12.88 10.54
C PHE A 75 9.41 -13.08 9.27
N TYR A 76 9.34 -14.30 8.74
CA TYR A 76 8.58 -14.57 7.52
C TYR A 76 7.07 -14.34 7.69
N HIS A 77 6.51 -14.74 8.83
CA HIS A 77 5.11 -14.51 9.15
C HIS A 77 4.78 -13.00 9.18
N ASN A 78 5.52 -12.23 9.97
CA ASN A 78 5.29 -10.78 10.10
C ASN A 78 5.62 -10.02 8.81
N GLN A 79 6.60 -10.48 8.03
CA GLN A 79 6.92 -9.92 6.73
C GLN A 79 5.76 -10.11 5.74
N ALA A 80 5.12 -11.27 5.73
CA ALA A 80 3.97 -11.54 4.88
C ALA A 80 2.79 -10.60 5.22
N ILE A 81 2.48 -10.44 6.51
CA ILE A 81 1.48 -9.48 7.00
C ILE A 81 1.85 -8.06 6.56
N LEU A 82 3.10 -7.64 6.78
CA LEU A 82 3.57 -6.30 6.44
C LEU A 82 3.46 -6.05 4.94
N ASN A 83 3.86 -6.99 4.09
CA ASN A 83 3.84 -6.79 2.65
C ASN A 83 2.45 -6.94 2.03
N GLY A 84 1.51 -7.61 2.73
CA GLY A 84 0.24 -8.02 2.13
C GLY A 84 0.45 -9.01 0.99
N GLU A 85 1.54 -9.79 1.03
CA GLU A 85 1.90 -10.81 0.05
C GLU A 85 1.68 -12.18 0.70
N VAL A 86 0.87 -13.02 0.06
CA VAL A 86 0.53 -14.34 0.61
C VAL A 86 1.76 -15.24 0.53
N PHE A 87 2.45 -15.45 1.64
CA PHE A 87 3.45 -16.48 1.81
C PHE A 87 2.84 -17.64 2.62
N HIS A 88 2.72 -18.81 1.99
CA HIS A 88 1.98 -19.96 2.51
C HIS A 88 2.78 -20.85 3.48
N TYR A 89 3.51 -20.26 4.43
CA TYR A 89 4.35 -21.06 5.34
C TYR A 89 3.62 -21.51 6.62
N ASP A 90 2.50 -20.87 7.03
CA ASP A 90 1.94 -21.10 8.37
C ASP A 90 0.45 -20.71 8.57
N ALA A 91 -0.49 -21.37 7.88
CA ALA A 91 -1.95 -21.13 8.03
C ALA A 91 -2.45 -21.03 9.47
N ASP A 92 -1.98 -21.92 10.34
CA ASP A 92 -2.47 -22.08 11.71
C ASP A 92 -2.07 -20.92 12.63
N ARG A 93 -1.21 -20.00 12.16
CA ARG A 93 -0.69 -18.88 12.94
C ARG A 93 -1.47 -17.58 12.74
N TYR A 94 -2.22 -17.43 11.66
CA TYR A 94 -2.97 -16.21 11.39
C TYR A 94 -4.23 -16.15 12.23
N ASN A 95 -4.29 -15.15 13.11
CA ASN A 95 -5.53 -14.79 13.77
C ASN A 95 -6.29 -13.73 12.93
N PHE A 96 -7.54 -13.43 13.32
CA PHE A 96 -8.38 -12.51 12.57
C PHE A 96 -7.82 -11.07 12.48
N GLU A 97 -7.08 -10.62 13.50
CA GLU A 97 -6.43 -9.31 13.49
C GLU A 97 -5.24 -9.28 12.51
N ASP A 98 -4.47 -10.36 12.43
CA ASP A 98 -3.38 -10.49 11.45
C ASP A 98 -3.93 -10.40 10.02
N ILE A 99 -5.09 -11.03 9.78
CA ILE A 99 -5.77 -11.00 8.47
C ILE A 99 -6.25 -9.59 8.13
N LYS A 100 -6.78 -8.83 9.10
CA LYS A 100 -7.15 -7.42 8.89
C LYS A 100 -5.94 -6.58 8.50
N GLN A 101 -4.83 -6.72 9.25
CA GLN A 101 -3.60 -6.00 8.95
C GLN A 101 -3.03 -6.41 7.59
N PHE A 102 -3.07 -7.69 7.26
CA PHE A 102 -2.67 -8.20 5.95
C PHE A 102 -3.47 -7.52 4.83
N ILE A 103 -4.80 -7.49 4.92
CA ILE A 103 -5.67 -6.87 3.90
C ILE A 103 -5.40 -5.36 3.80
N GLU A 104 -5.26 -4.66 4.94
CA GLU A 104 -4.92 -3.23 4.96
C GLU A 104 -3.59 -2.96 4.24
N ASN A 105 -2.58 -3.78 4.51
CA ASN A 105 -1.26 -3.66 3.90
C ASN A 105 -1.27 -4.05 2.42
N GLN A 106 -2.05 -5.06 2.04
CA GLN A 106 -2.24 -5.47 0.65
C GLN A 106 -2.83 -4.32 -0.19
N LYS A 107 -3.82 -3.57 0.33
CA LYS A 107 -4.35 -2.38 -0.36
C LYS A 107 -3.24 -1.42 -0.76
N TRP A 108 -2.32 -1.16 0.17
CA TRP A 108 -1.20 -0.24 -0.07
C TRP A 108 -0.25 -0.77 -1.13
N THR A 109 0.20 -2.03 -1.00
CA THR A 109 1.13 -2.68 -1.94
C THR A 109 0.55 -2.77 -3.35
N VAL A 110 -0.73 -3.13 -3.47
CA VAL A 110 -1.45 -3.21 -4.74
C VAL A 110 -1.61 -1.83 -5.35
N LEU A 111 -2.00 -0.80 -4.57
CA LEU A 111 -2.14 0.56 -5.07
C LEU A 111 -0.80 1.13 -5.57
N ASP A 112 0.30 0.94 -4.83
CA ASP A 112 1.63 1.42 -5.24
C ASP A 112 2.10 0.73 -6.54
N SER A 113 1.91 -0.59 -6.63
CA SER A 113 2.21 -1.36 -7.84
C SER A 113 1.31 -0.97 -9.02
N ALA A 114 0.03 -0.66 -8.78
CA ALA A 114 -0.86 -0.14 -9.82
C ALA A 114 -0.37 1.20 -10.35
N LYS A 115 0.09 2.12 -9.49
CA LYS A 115 0.69 3.40 -9.93
C LYS A 115 1.85 3.18 -10.88
N TYR A 116 2.69 2.15 -10.67
CA TYR A 116 3.76 1.78 -11.59
C TYR A 116 3.20 1.35 -12.96
N GLN A 117 2.20 0.47 -12.98
CA GLN A 117 1.57 0.03 -14.23
C GLN A 117 0.93 1.17 -15.02
N ILE A 118 0.32 2.13 -14.33
CA ILE A 118 -0.24 3.33 -14.96
C ILE A 118 0.86 4.14 -15.67
N ARG A 119 2.06 4.24 -15.08
CA ARG A 119 3.20 4.93 -15.71
C ARG A 119 3.72 4.20 -16.95
N GLU A 120 3.67 2.86 -16.92
CA GLU A 120 3.93 2.01 -18.09
C GLU A 120 2.81 2.06 -19.14
N LYS A 121 1.83 2.95 -18.95
CA LYS A 121 0.74 3.27 -19.89
C LYS A 121 -0.20 2.10 -20.15
N LEU A 122 -0.37 1.22 -19.17
CA LEU A 122 -1.44 0.23 -19.22
C LEU A 122 -2.81 0.94 -19.24
N SER A 123 -3.82 0.26 -19.80
CA SER A 123 -5.18 0.79 -19.81
C SER A 123 -5.79 0.70 -18.40
N LEU A 124 -6.74 1.58 -18.11
CA LEU A 124 -7.50 1.52 -16.86
C LEU A 124 -8.11 0.12 -16.65
N GLU A 125 -8.74 -0.43 -17.69
CA GLU A 125 -9.35 -1.77 -17.65
C GLU A 125 -8.33 -2.86 -17.27
N SER A 126 -7.13 -2.83 -17.87
CA SER A 126 -6.07 -3.80 -17.54
C SER A 126 -5.58 -3.66 -16.10
N VAL A 127 -5.41 -2.44 -15.60
CA VAL A 127 -4.97 -2.21 -14.22
C VAL A 127 -6.05 -2.63 -13.23
N LEU A 128 -7.33 -2.33 -13.50
CA LEU A 128 -8.44 -2.74 -12.64
C LEU A 128 -8.59 -4.27 -12.59
N GLN A 129 -8.43 -4.97 -13.73
CA GLN A 129 -8.43 -6.43 -13.74
C GLN A 129 -7.26 -7.00 -12.93
N TRP A 130 -6.06 -6.42 -13.08
CA TRP A 130 -4.90 -6.86 -12.31
C TRP A 130 -5.11 -6.68 -10.79
N VAL A 131 -5.77 -5.61 -10.36
CA VAL A 131 -6.12 -5.41 -8.93
C VAL A 131 -7.03 -6.53 -8.43
N GLU A 132 -8.06 -6.87 -9.21
CA GLU A 132 -8.94 -7.99 -8.88
C GLU A 132 -8.16 -9.31 -8.80
N ASP A 133 -7.26 -9.57 -9.74
CA ASP A 133 -6.43 -10.78 -9.74
C ASP A 133 -5.50 -10.83 -8.51
N CYS A 134 -4.97 -9.69 -8.06
CA CYS A 134 -4.13 -9.63 -6.86
C CYS A 134 -4.92 -9.84 -5.57
N MET A 135 -6.14 -9.31 -5.49
CA MET A 135 -6.91 -9.28 -4.24
C MET A 135 -7.96 -10.37 -4.13
N LEU A 136 -8.44 -10.94 -5.24
CA LEU A 136 -9.59 -11.85 -5.28
C LEU A 136 -9.32 -13.17 -6.01
N SER A 137 -8.06 -13.48 -6.36
CA SER A 137 -7.73 -14.75 -7.05
C SER A 137 -7.69 -15.94 -6.10
N GLU A 138 -7.74 -17.15 -6.67
CA GLU A 138 -7.70 -18.41 -5.90
C GLU A 138 -6.44 -18.62 -5.04
N ASN A 139 -5.44 -17.75 -5.14
CA ASN A 139 -4.22 -17.79 -4.32
C ASN A 139 -4.20 -16.70 -3.23
N ASP A 140 -5.32 -16.02 -3.04
CA ASP A 140 -5.46 -15.04 -1.96
C ASP A 140 -5.56 -15.70 -0.57
N ILE A 141 -5.52 -14.85 0.46
CA ILE A 141 -5.55 -15.30 1.87
C ILE A 141 -6.84 -16.04 2.25
N ALA A 142 -8.02 -15.66 1.74
CA ALA A 142 -9.26 -16.36 2.11
C ALA A 142 -9.38 -17.70 1.38
N SER A 143 -9.02 -17.78 0.09
CA SER A 143 -8.95 -19.05 -0.63
C SER A 143 -7.94 -20.01 0.02
N TYR A 144 -6.85 -19.48 0.57
CA TYR A 144 -5.92 -20.28 1.36
C TYR A 144 -6.54 -20.77 2.68
N LEU A 145 -7.20 -19.90 3.44
CA LEU A 145 -7.87 -20.25 4.69
C LEU A 145 -8.96 -21.32 4.48
N GLU A 146 -9.77 -21.17 3.42
CA GLU A 146 -10.77 -22.17 3.00
C GLU A 146 -10.17 -23.54 2.72
N ARG A 147 -8.99 -23.60 2.08
CA ARG A 147 -8.32 -24.87 1.75
C ARG A 147 -7.73 -25.59 2.96
N ASN A 148 -7.43 -24.86 4.03
CA ASN A 148 -6.76 -25.38 5.22
C ASN A 148 -7.69 -25.48 6.44
N ASP A 149 -8.99 -25.23 6.26
CA ASP A 149 -10.00 -25.19 7.34
C ASP A 149 -9.62 -24.26 8.52
N ALA A 150 -8.74 -23.29 8.27
CA ALA A 150 -8.30 -22.30 9.24
C ALA A 150 -9.26 -21.10 9.17
N ALA A 151 -9.95 -20.76 10.26
CA ALA A 151 -10.89 -19.63 10.35
C ALA A 151 -12.21 -19.76 9.54
N LEU A 152 -12.82 -20.95 9.49
CA LEU A 152 -14.13 -21.18 8.84
C LEU A 152 -15.26 -20.28 9.36
N ASP A 153 -15.25 -19.95 10.66
CA ASP A 153 -16.30 -19.12 11.27
C ASP A 153 -16.26 -17.66 10.78
N ASP A 154 -15.06 -17.15 10.44
CA ASP A 154 -14.83 -15.75 10.06
C ASP A 154 -14.73 -15.57 8.52
N ILE A 155 -14.80 -16.65 7.74
CA ILE A 155 -14.45 -16.63 6.31
C ILE A 155 -15.28 -15.63 5.50
N TYR A 156 -16.58 -15.53 5.80
CA TYR A 156 -17.46 -14.55 5.13
C TYR A 156 -17.10 -13.10 5.46
N GLU A 157 -16.67 -12.82 6.69
CA GLU A 157 -16.20 -11.49 7.08
C GLU A 157 -14.91 -11.15 6.36
N ILE A 158 -13.97 -12.10 6.27
CA ILE A 158 -12.71 -11.94 5.55
C ILE A 158 -12.95 -11.66 4.06
N GLN A 159 -13.85 -12.42 3.42
CA GLN A 159 -14.25 -12.21 2.03
C GLN A 159 -14.83 -10.80 1.81
N ASN A 160 -15.70 -10.34 2.71
CA ASN A 160 -16.28 -8.99 2.64
C ASN A 160 -15.22 -7.90 2.79
N LEU A 161 -14.36 -8.00 3.82
CA LEU A 161 -13.27 -7.03 4.05
C LEU A 161 -12.37 -6.88 2.83
N ARG A 162 -12.08 -8.00 2.16
CA ARG A 162 -11.24 -8.03 0.98
C ARG A 162 -11.95 -7.48 -0.27
N GLY A 163 -13.24 -7.78 -0.43
CA GLY A 163 -14.08 -7.17 -1.46
C GLY A 163 -14.13 -5.65 -1.34
N ASP A 164 -14.34 -5.15 -0.12
CA ASP A 164 -14.32 -3.71 0.18
C ASP A 164 -12.94 -3.11 -0.11
N ALA A 165 -11.87 -3.77 0.33
CA ALA A 165 -10.50 -3.37 0.07
C ALA A 165 -10.18 -3.27 -1.43
N CYS A 166 -10.63 -4.24 -2.23
CA CYS A 166 -10.49 -4.23 -3.68
C CYS A 166 -11.25 -3.06 -4.32
N ASN A 167 -12.48 -2.81 -3.89
CA ASN A 167 -13.28 -1.68 -4.39
C ASN A 167 -12.64 -0.32 -4.07
N ASP A 168 -12.10 -0.16 -2.86
CA ASP A 168 -11.37 1.05 -2.46
C ASP A 168 -10.17 1.31 -3.38
N VAL A 169 -9.33 0.30 -3.59
CA VAL A 169 -8.13 0.42 -4.46
C VAL A 169 -8.53 0.75 -5.90
N LYS A 170 -9.58 0.11 -6.43
CA LYS A 170 -10.10 0.42 -7.76
C LYS A 170 -10.57 1.87 -7.86
N SER A 171 -11.29 2.37 -6.86
CA SER A 171 -11.75 3.76 -6.83
C SER A 171 -10.58 4.75 -6.80
N ASP A 172 -9.54 4.47 -6.01
CA ASP A 172 -8.33 5.30 -5.97
C ASP A 172 -7.60 5.33 -7.32
N ILE A 173 -7.54 4.19 -8.03
CA ILE A 173 -6.95 4.09 -9.37
C ILE A 173 -7.74 4.90 -10.39
N GLU A 174 -9.07 4.85 -10.37
CA GLU A 174 -9.93 5.66 -11.25
C GLU A 174 -9.66 7.15 -11.04
N ILE A 175 -9.61 7.60 -9.78
CA ILE A 175 -9.26 8.98 -9.41
C ILE A 175 -7.89 9.37 -9.96
N ILE A 176 -6.90 8.47 -9.89
CA ILE A 176 -5.56 8.71 -10.43
C ILE A 176 -5.60 8.87 -11.95
N TYR A 177 -6.29 7.99 -12.68
CA TYR A 177 -6.41 8.11 -14.14
C TYR A 177 -7.08 9.42 -14.56
N ASP A 178 -8.13 9.84 -13.83
CA ASP A 178 -8.82 11.10 -14.07
C ASP A 178 -7.92 12.32 -13.82
N LYS A 179 -6.97 12.24 -12.88
CA LYS A 179 -5.96 13.28 -12.66
C LYS A 179 -4.96 13.36 -13.81
N ILE A 180 -4.55 12.22 -14.41
CA ILE A 180 -3.51 12.16 -15.45
C ILE A 180 -4.06 12.54 -16.84
N LYS A 181 -5.34 12.29 -17.11
CA LYS A 181 -5.98 12.65 -18.40
C LYS A 181 -6.24 14.15 -18.58
N LYS A 182 -6.16 14.95 -17.51
CA LYS A 182 -6.39 16.41 -17.50
C LYS A 182 -5.08 17.18 -17.70
#